data_AF-A0A5E4KH76-F1
#
_entry.id   AF-A0A5E4KH76-F1
#
_cell.length_a   1.000
_cell.length_b   1.000
_cell.length_c   1.000
_cell.angle_alpha   90.00
_cell.angle_beta   90.00
_cell.angle_gamma   90.00
#
_symmetry.space_group_name_H-M   'P 1'
#
loop_
_entity.id
_entity.type
_entity.pdbx_description
1 polymer ?
#
loop_
_entity_poly.entity_id
_entity_poly.type
_entity_poly.pdbx_seq_one_letter_code
_entity_poly.pdbx_strand_id
1 'polypeptide(L)'
;MERDVNLRLIYIILVLLLALVGTSVFYQMRYNSLKSDYESSFNYMNETIKNLTLNQEDLYSNISDLNVSTNRENALASRLDMKNRELENISTELASVQQKLFECQNNYDVLSANSTFMNQLLAKHAGAIGSMQDLINTLKTDVLNNASNSNILHDIENLQTQLNTLNTN
;
A
#
# COMPACT_ATOMS: atom_id res chain seq x y z
N MET A 1 -98.42 9.25 -71.38
CA MET A 1 -97.95 8.61 -70.13
C MET A 1 -96.56 7.96 -70.26
N GLU A 2 -95.99 7.78 -71.45
CA GLU A 2 -94.65 7.16 -71.60
C GLU A 2 -93.48 8.15 -71.46
N ARG A 3 -93.71 9.46 -71.68
CA ARG A 3 -92.66 10.49 -71.60
C ARG A 3 -92.20 10.80 -70.16
N ASP A 4 -93.08 10.61 -69.17
CA ASP A 4 -92.78 10.85 -67.76
C ASP A 4 -91.94 9.72 -67.13
N VAL A 5 -92.06 8.50 -67.65
CA VAL A 5 -91.30 7.33 -67.15
C VAL A 5 -89.81 7.45 -67.52
N ASN A 6 -89.49 7.91 -68.73
CA ASN A 6 -88.11 8.15 -69.15
C ASN A 6 -87.44 9.30 -68.38
N LEU A 7 -88.15 10.39 -68.08
CA LEU A 7 -87.63 11.49 -67.26
C LEU A 7 -87.36 11.05 -65.81
N ARG A 8 -88.24 10.22 -65.23
CA ARG A 8 -88.00 9.62 -63.90
C ARG A 8 -86.81 8.67 -63.90
N LEU A 9 -86.63 7.86 -64.95
CA LEU A 9 -85.49 6.95 -65.09
C LEU A 9 -84.17 7.74 -65.16
N ILE A 10 -84.12 8.80 -65.96
CA ILE A 10 -82.94 9.69 -66.07
C ILE A 10 -82.62 10.35 -64.72
N TYR A 11 -83.64 10.81 -63.98
CA TYR A 11 -83.44 11.39 -62.65
C TYR A 11 -82.87 10.38 -61.64
N ILE A 12 -83.35 9.13 -61.65
CA ILE A 12 -82.82 8.05 -60.80
C ILE A 12 -81.36 7.75 -61.15
N ILE A 13 -81.02 7.66 -62.44
CA ILE A 13 -79.64 7.43 -62.90
C ILE A 13 -78.72 8.57 -62.44
N LEU A 14 -79.20 9.82 -62.49
CA LEU A 14 -78.45 11.00 -62.08
C LEU A 14 -78.18 11.02 -60.56
N VAL A 15 -79.19 10.67 -59.75
CA VAL A 15 -79.03 10.49 -58.30
C VAL A 15 -78.06 9.35 -57.98
N LEU A 16 -78.10 8.26 -58.73
CA LEU A 16 -77.24 7.10 -58.52
C LEU A 16 -75.77 7.41 -58.89
N LEU A 17 -75.55 8.19 -59.94
CA LEU A 17 -74.23 8.72 -60.29
C LEU A 17 -73.68 9.67 -59.20
N LEU A 18 -74.51 10.57 -58.67
CA LEU A 18 -74.10 11.45 -57.56
C LEU A 18 -73.79 10.65 -56.29
N ALA A 19 -74.57 9.62 -55.99
CA ALA A 19 -74.29 8.71 -54.89
C ALA A 19 -72.94 8.02 -55.08
N LEU A 20 -72.66 7.46 -56.27
CA LEU A 20 -71.37 6.82 -56.57
C LEU A 20 -70.18 7.78 -56.42
N VAL A 21 -70.31 9.02 -56.91
CA VAL A 21 -69.26 10.04 -56.74
C VAL A 21 -69.06 10.38 -55.27
N GLY A 22 -70.14 10.57 -54.51
CA GLY A 22 -70.09 10.84 -53.07
C GLY A 22 -69.41 9.72 -52.28
N THR A 23 -69.77 8.46 -52.54
CA THR A 23 -69.15 7.30 -51.89
C THR A 23 -67.68 7.16 -52.28
N SER A 24 -67.32 7.43 -53.54
CA SER A 24 -65.94 7.38 -54.02
C SER A 24 -65.05 8.41 -53.30
N VAL A 25 -65.52 9.66 -53.20
CA VAL A 25 -64.81 10.72 -52.47
C VAL A 25 -64.68 10.40 -50.98
N PHE A 26 -65.75 9.90 -50.35
CA PHE A 26 -65.73 9.48 -48.95
C PHE A 26 -64.69 8.37 -48.72
N TYR A 27 -64.64 7.38 -49.59
CA TYR A 27 -63.67 6.29 -49.50
C TYR A 27 -62.23 6.77 -49.70
N GLN A 28 -62.00 7.67 -50.66
CA GLN A 28 -60.68 8.28 -50.87
C GLN A 28 -60.21 9.09 -49.66
N MET A 29 -61.09 9.89 -49.05
CA MET A 29 -60.75 10.63 -47.83
C MET A 29 -60.42 9.69 -46.67
N ARG A 30 -61.27 8.68 -46.43
CA ARG A 30 -61.06 7.68 -45.37
C ARG A 30 -59.73 6.93 -45.56
N TYR A 31 -59.43 6.52 -46.80
CA TYR A 31 -58.19 5.82 -47.13
C TYR A 31 -56.97 6.71 -46.91
N ASN A 32 -57.02 7.98 -47.33
CA ASN A 32 -55.91 8.92 -47.13
C ASN A 32 -55.65 9.20 -45.65
N SER A 33 -56.69 9.36 -44.83
CA SER A 33 -56.54 9.50 -43.37
C SER A 33 -55.92 8.25 -42.76
N LEU A 34 -56.45 7.06 -43.09
CA LEU A 34 -55.92 5.80 -42.57
C LEU A 34 -54.46 5.59 -42.97
N LYS A 35 -54.11 5.87 -44.22
CA LYS A 35 -52.73 5.81 -44.72
C LYS A 35 -51.81 6.76 -43.94
N SER A 36 -52.25 8.00 -43.72
CA SER A 36 -51.50 9.00 -42.95
C SER A 36 -51.27 8.55 -41.49
N ASP A 37 -52.28 7.99 -40.83
CA ASP A 37 -52.18 7.49 -39.46
C ASP A 37 -51.20 6.30 -39.36
N TYR A 38 -51.22 5.40 -40.35
CA TYR A 38 -50.27 4.30 -40.45
C TYR A 38 -48.85 4.77 -40.70
N GLU A 39 -48.63 5.71 -41.62
CA GLU A 39 -47.31 6.29 -41.87
C GLU A 39 -46.77 7.01 -40.64
N SER A 40 -47.62 7.76 -39.93
CA SER A 40 -47.24 8.42 -38.66
C SER A 40 -46.87 7.40 -37.58
N SER A 41 -47.70 6.37 -37.39
CA SER A 41 -47.45 5.30 -36.41
C SER A 41 -46.19 4.51 -36.75
N PHE A 42 -45.95 4.23 -38.03
CA PHE A 42 -44.75 3.55 -38.51
C PHE A 42 -43.49 4.39 -38.23
N ASN A 43 -43.53 5.70 -38.52
CA ASN A 43 -42.41 6.59 -38.22
C ASN A 43 -42.11 6.67 -36.73
N TYR A 44 -43.15 6.77 -35.89
CA TYR A 44 -43.00 6.76 -34.43
C TYR A 44 -42.40 5.44 -33.92
N MET A 45 -42.87 4.29 -34.42
CA MET A 45 -42.29 2.99 -34.07
C MET A 45 -40.84 2.88 -34.52
N ASN A 46 -40.52 3.34 -35.73
CA ASN A 46 -39.15 3.31 -36.25
C ASN A 46 -38.21 4.20 -35.42
N GLU A 47 -38.66 5.40 -35.02
CA GLU A 47 -37.91 6.28 -34.13
C GLU A 47 -37.71 5.65 -32.74
N THR A 48 -38.75 5.04 -32.20
CA THR A 48 -38.68 4.32 -30.92
C THR A 48 -37.67 3.17 -30.99
N ILE A 49 -37.69 2.36 -32.06
CA ILE A 49 -36.74 1.26 -32.27
C ILE A 49 -35.31 1.81 -32.39
N LYS A 50 -35.12 2.92 -33.10
CA LYS A 50 -33.81 3.57 -33.22
C LYS A 50 -33.29 4.03 -31.86
N ASN A 51 -34.13 4.68 -31.06
CA ASN A 51 -33.77 5.14 -29.72
C ASN A 51 -33.47 3.98 -28.77
N LEU A 52 -34.24 2.89 -28.83
CA LEU A 52 -33.98 1.69 -28.03
C LEU A 52 -32.66 1.03 -28.42
N THR A 53 -32.35 0.96 -29.71
CA THR A 53 -31.06 0.44 -30.20
C THR A 53 -29.88 1.26 -29.66
N LEU A 54 -29.98 2.60 -29.72
CA LEU A 54 -28.94 3.49 -29.19
C LEU A 54 -28.78 3.32 -27.68
N ASN A 55 -29.90 3.30 -26.93
CA ASN A 55 -29.85 3.09 -25.47
C ASN A 55 -29.25 1.72 -25.11
N GLN A 56 -29.50 0.69 -25.93
CA GLN A 56 -28.92 -0.63 -25.73
C GLN A 56 -27.41 -0.64 -25.96
N GLU A 57 -26.94 0.06 -27.00
CA GLU A 57 -25.51 0.23 -27.29
C GLU A 57 -24.80 0.96 -26.14
N ASP A 58 -25.38 2.07 -25.66
CA ASP A 58 -24.87 2.82 -24.51
C ASP A 58 -24.82 1.96 -23.24
N LEU A 59 -25.84 1.13 -23.01
CA LEU A 59 -25.88 0.20 -21.87
C LEU A 59 -24.75 -0.82 -21.95
N TYR A 60 -24.49 -1.40 -23.12
CA TYR A 60 -23.39 -2.34 -23.29
C TYR A 60 -22.02 -1.65 -23.11
N SER A 61 -21.86 -0.42 -23.60
CA SER A 61 -20.65 0.37 -23.37
C SER A 61 -20.43 0.61 -21.87
N ASN A 62 -21.47 1.07 -21.16
CA ASN A 62 -21.40 1.31 -19.72
C ASN A 62 -21.09 0.04 -18.91
N ILE A 63 -21.65 -1.11 -19.30
CA ILE A 63 -21.35 -2.41 -18.68
C ILE A 63 -19.87 -2.78 -18.89
N SER A 64 -19.35 -2.56 -20.11
CA SER A 64 -17.94 -2.80 -20.41
C SER A 64 -17.03 -1.93 -19.55
N ASP A 65 -17.33 -0.63 -19.47
CA ASP A 65 -16.56 0.32 -18.66
C ASP A 65 -16.61 -0.01 -17.17
N LEU A 66 -17.78 -0.41 -16.67
CA LEU A 66 -17.95 -0.83 -15.28
C LEU A 66 -17.11 -2.08 -14.98
N ASN A 67 -17.11 -3.09 -15.87
CA ASN A 67 -16.29 -4.28 -15.72
C ASN A 67 -14.79 -3.95 -15.70
N VAL A 68 -14.33 -3.05 -16.58
CA VAL A 68 -12.94 -2.58 -16.57
C VAL A 68 -12.62 -1.87 -15.25
N SER A 69 -13.53 -1.03 -14.75
CA SER A 69 -13.38 -0.34 -13.47
C SER A 69 -13.26 -1.32 -12.30
N THR A 70 -14.16 -2.30 -12.20
CA THR A 70 -14.13 -3.34 -11.17
C THR A 70 -12.86 -4.18 -11.22
N ASN A 71 -12.37 -4.52 -12.42
CA ASN A 71 -11.10 -5.23 -12.57
C ASN A 71 -9.91 -4.39 -12.07
N ARG A 72 -9.92 -3.08 -12.33
CA ARG A 72 -8.89 -2.15 -11.81
C ARG A 72 -8.97 -2.03 -10.29
N GLU A 73 -10.17 -1.93 -9.74
CA GLU A 73 -10.39 -1.87 -8.29
C GLU A 73 -9.88 -3.13 -7.59
N ASN A 74 -10.21 -4.32 -8.11
CA ASN A 74 -9.72 -5.58 -7.58
C ASN A 74 -8.18 -5.68 -7.64
N ALA A 75 -7.56 -5.23 -8.73
CA ALA A 75 -6.11 -5.20 -8.86
C ALA A 75 -5.46 -4.22 -7.86
N LEU A 76 -6.07 -3.06 -7.63
CA LEU A 76 -5.61 -2.09 -6.63
C LEU A 76 -5.77 -2.62 -5.21
N ALA A 77 -6.90 -3.25 -4.89
CA ALA A 77 -7.14 -3.89 -3.61
C ALA A 77 -6.10 -4.97 -3.32
N SER A 78 -5.80 -5.84 -4.30
CA SER A 78 -4.75 -6.86 -4.17
C SER A 78 -3.36 -6.24 -3.95
N ARG A 79 -3.02 -5.16 -4.66
CA ARG A 79 -1.76 -4.43 -4.45
C ARG A 79 -1.67 -3.80 -3.07
N LEU A 80 -2.77 -3.25 -2.57
CA LEU A 80 -2.85 -2.66 -1.25
C LEU A 80 -2.67 -3.73 -0.16
N ASP A 81 -3.30 -4.89 -0.33
CA ASP A 81 -3.16 -6.01 0.61
C ASP A 81 -1.71 -6.53 0.65
N MET A 82 -1.05 -6.64 -0.50
CA MET A 82 0.39 -6.98 -0.56
C MET A 82 1.24 -5.92 0.14
N LYS A 83 0.98 -4.63 -0.10
CA LYS A 83 1.74 -3.54 0.53
C LYS A 83 1.56 -3.50 2.04
N ASN A 84 0.36 -3.81 2.54
CA ASN A 84 0.11 -3.90 3.98
C ASN A 84 0.91 -5.04 4.62
N ARG A 85 0.98 -6.21 3.97
CA ARG A 85 1.81 -7.34 4.46
C ARG A 85 3.30 -7.02 4.41
N GLU A 86 3.78 -6.36 3.36
CA GLU A 86 5.16 -5.89 3.29
C GLU A 86 5.48 -4.91 4.44
N LEU A 87 4.56 -3.99 4.73
CA LEU A 87 4.72 -3.03 5.82
C LEU A 87 4.77 -3.72 7.19
N GLU A 88 3.89 -4.70 7.42
CA GLU A 88 3.89 -5.51 8.64
C GLU A 88 5.22 -6.26 8.83
N ASN A 89 5.73 -6.90 7.77
CA ASN A 89 7.02 -7.59 7.79
C ASN A 89 8.17 -6.63 8.08
N ILE A 90 8.23 -5.48 7.41
CA ILE A 90 9.26 -4.45 7.62
C ILE A 90 9.19 -3.92 9.05
N SER A 91 7.99 -3.69 9.59
CA SER A 91 7.83 -3.21 10.97
C SER A 91 8.35 -4.22 11.99
N THR A 92 8.14 -5.52 11.74
CA THR A 92 8.64 -6.61 12.58
C THR A 92 10.16 -6.74 12.49
N GLU A 93 10.71 -6.65 11.28
CA GLU A 93 12.16 -6.64 11.07
C GLU A 93 12.82 -5.43 11.75
N LEU A 94 12.22 -4.25 11.64
CA LEU A 94 12.70 -3.02 12.28
C LEU A 94 12.74 -3.19 13.80
N ALA A 95 11.68 -3.72 14.41
CA ALA A 95 11.65 -4.00 15.85
C ALA A 95 12.74 -5.00 16.25
N SER A 96 12.95 -6.06 15.47
CA SER A 96 14.02 -7.05 15.72
C SER A 96 15.42 -6.43 15.63
N VAL A 97 15.66 -5.59 14.61
CA VAL A 97 16.94 -4.90 14.43
C VAL A 97 17.19 -3.91 15.56
N GLN A 98 16.18 -3.17 16.01
CA GLN A 98 16.29 -2.26 17.15
C GLN A 98 16.63 -3.02 18.44
N GLN A 99 16.01 -4.17 18.67
CA GLN A 99 16.35 -5.02 19.81
C GLN A 99 17.81 -5.49 19.76
N LYS A 100 18.26 -6.00 18.60
CA LYS A 100 19.66 -6.42 18.42
C LYS A 100 20.65 -5.27 18.60
N LEU A 101 20.29 -4.07 18.17
CA LEU A 101 21.10 -2.88 18.35
C LEU A 101 21.23 -2.53 19.85
N PHE A 102 20.13 -2.58 20.59
CA PHE A 102 20.13 -2.36 22.03
C PHE A 102 20.99 -3.40 22.77
N GLU A 103 20.85 -4.68 22.44
CA GLU A 103 21.67 -5.75 23.00
C GLU A 103 23.17 -5.56 22.68
N CYS A 104 23.49 -5.15 21.45
CA CYS A 104 24.86 -4.87 21.03
C CYS A 104 25.46 -3.68 21.78
N GLN A 105 24.68 -2.60 21.96
CA GLN A 105 25.09 -1.43 22.74
C GLN A 105 25.38 -1.80 24.19
N ASN A 106 24.50 -2.58 24.82
CA ASN A 106 24.72 -3.02 26.20
C ASN A 106 25.98 -3.89 26.34
N ASN A 107 26.22 -4.80 25.39
CA ASN A 107 27.44 -5.61 25.37
C ASN A 107 28.70 -4.75 25.17
N TYR A 108 28.62 -3.73 24.32
CA TYR A 108 29.71 -2.78 24.10
C TYR A 108 30.02 -1.98 25.38
N ASP A 109 29.00 -1.48 26.07
CA ASP A 109 29.17 -0.72 27.31
C ASP A 109 29.80 -1.57 28.42
N VAL A 110 29.35 -2.82 28.58
CA VAL A 110 29.94 -3.79 29.52
C VAL A 110 31.40 -4.07 29.16
N LEU A 111 31.71 -4.29 27.89
CA LEU A 111 33.06 -4.58 27.44
C LEU A 111 33.99 -3.36 27.62
N SER A 112 33.49 -2.16 27.36
CA SER A 112 34.19 -0.90 27.56
C SER A 112 34.51 -0.65 29.03
N ALA A 113 33.54 -0.88 29.93
CA ALA A 113 33.74 -0.79 31.36
C ALA A 113 34.79 -1.82 31.85
N ASN A 114 34.69 -3.07 31.37
CA ASN A 114 35.66 -4.12 31.72
C ASN A 114 37.07 -3.79 31.22
N SER A 115 37.20 -3.28 29.98
CA SER A 115 38.49 -2.86 29.43
C SER A 115 39.11 -1.72 30.24
N THR A 116 38.28 -0.74 30.65
CA THR A 116 38.73 0.37 31.49
C THR A 116 39.22 -0.12 32.85
N PHE A 117 38.46 -1.02 33.48
CA PHE A 117 38.85 -1.66 34.75
C PHE A 117 40.16 -2.44 34.62
N MET A 118 40.30 -3.26 33.57
CA MET A 118 41.53 -4.04 33.32
C MET A 118 42.73 -3.14 33.05
N ASN A 119 42.56 -2.01 32.36
CA ASN A 119 43.63 -1.05 32.15
C ASN A 119 44.06 -0.37 33.46
N GLN A 120 43.11 -0.05 34.35
CA GLN A 120 43.43 0.47 35.69
C GLN A 120 44.18 -0.56 36.53
N LEU A 121 43.76 -1.84 36.47
CA LEU A 121 44.45 -2.94 37.15
C LEU A 121 45.87 -3.09 36.61
N LEU A 122 46.06 -3.13 35.29
CA LEU A 122 47.37 -3.19 34.65
C LEU A 122 48.27 -2.03 35.07
N ALA A 123 47.76 -0.80 35.09
CA ALA A 123 48.52 0.37 35.54
C ALA A 123 48.95 0.26 37.01
N LYS A 124 48.07 -0.25 37.89
CA LYS A 124 48.38 -0.50 39.30
C LYS A 124 49.48 -1.56 39.45
N HIS A 125 49.37 -2.69 38.74
CA HIS A 125 50.39 -3.74 38.75
C HIS A 125 51.73 -3.23 38.21
N ALA A 126 51.74 -2.47 37.11
CA ALA A 126 52.94 -1.88 36.55
C ALA A 126 53.65 -0.93 37.54
N GLY A 127 52.89 -0.08 38.26
CA GLY A 127 53.44 0.81 39.29
C GLY A 127 54.03 0.05 40.49
N ALA A 128 53.37 -1.03 40.93
CA ALA A 128 53.87 -1.88 42.01
C ALA A 128 55.15 -2.63 41.61
N ILE A 129 55.20 -3.18 40.39
CA ILE A 129 56.41 -3.81 39.84
C ILE A 129 57.56 -2.80 39.75
N GLY A 130 57.30 -1.58 39.28
CA GLY A 130 58.30 -0.50 39.24
C GLY A 130 58.87 -0.19 40.64
N SER A 131 57.99 -0.04 41.63
CA SER A 131 58.39 0.21 43.02
C SER A 131 59.22 -0.94 43.62
N MET A 132 58.85 -2.19 43.33
CA MET A 132 59.64 -3.36 43.72
C MET A 132 61.02 -3.39 43.04
N GLN A 133 61.08 -3.03 41.76
CA GLN A 133 62.34 -2.97 41.00
C GLN A 133 63.30 -1.96 41.66
N ASP A 134 62.79 -0.80 42.05
CA ASP A 134 63.56 0.23 42.75
C ASP A 134 64.05 -0.25 44.12
N LEU A 135 63.18 -0.90 44.91
CA LEU A 135 63.55 -1.51 46.19
C LEU A 135 64.62 -2.60 46.03
N ILE A 136 64.51 -3.46 45.01
CA ILE A 136 65.51 -4.49 44.72
C ILE A 136 66.87 -3.85 44.35
N ASN A 137 66.86 -2.76 43.58
CA ASN A 137 68.08 -2.05 43.22
C ASN A 137 68.75 -1.38 44.44
N THR A 138 67.95 -0.80 45.34
CA THR A 138 68.43 -0.27 46.62
C THR A 138 69.02 -1.37 47.49
N LEU A 139 68.28 -2.45 47.73
CA LEU A 139 68.73 -3.61 48.50
C LEU A 139 70.04 -4.18 47.94
N LYS A 140 70.16 -4.31 46.61
CA LYS A 140 71.38 -4.77 45.95
C LYS A 140 72.56 -3.83 46.23
N THR A 141 72.33 -2.52 46.20
CA THR A 141 73.34 -1.50 46.50
C THR A 141 73.77 -1.55 47.96
N ASP A 142 72.80 -1.67 48.88
CA ASP A 142 73.03 -1.77 50.32
C ASP A 142 73.83 -3.03 50.70
N VAL A 143 73.51 -4.18 50.07
CA VAL A 143 74.27 -5.42 50.23
C VAL A 143 75.70 -5.26 49.71
N LEU A 144 75.90 -4.65 48.54
CA LEU A 144 77.24 -4.40 47.99
C LEU A 144 78.09 -3.49 48.88
N ASN A 145 77.46 -2.55 49.57
CA ASN A 145 78.13 -1.57 50.43
C ASN A 145 78.27 -2.01 51.91
N ASN A 146 77.89 -3.25 52.27
CA ASN A 146 77.85 -3.73 53.65
C ASN A 146 77.02 -2.82 54.58
N ALA A 147 75.85 -2.36 54.13
CA ALA A 147 74.90 -1.64 54.98
C ALA A 147 74.51 -2.48 56.20
N SER A 148 74.06 -1.82 57.27
CA SER A 148 73.65 -2.50 58.50
C SER A 148 72.51 -3.49 58.24
N ASN A 149 72.54 -4.65 58.91
CA ASN A 149 71.49 -5.68 58.81
C ASN A 149 70.08 -5.12 59.02
N SER A 150 69.91 -4.03 59.79
CA SER A 150 68.63 -3.34 59.96
C SER A 150 68.05 -2.77 58.67
N ASN A 151 68.89 -2.23 57.78
CA ASN A 151 68.45 -1.59 56.54
C ASN A 151 68.06 -2.65 55.51
N ILE A 152 68.87 -3.70 55.41
CA ILE A 152 68.57 -4.89 54.58
C ILE A 152 67.25 -5.53 55.01
N LEU A 153 67.03 -5.69 56.32
CA LEU A 153 65.79 -6.25 56.85
C LEU A 153 64.58 -5.35 56.50
N HIS A 154 64.74 -4.03 56.65
CA HIS A 154 63.69 -3.06 56.33
C HIS A 154 63.28 -3.10 54.85
N ASP A 155 64.25 -3.19 53.93
CA ASP A 155 63.98 -3.31 52.49
C ASP A 155 63.28 -4.62 52.14
N ILE A 156 63.64 -5.73 52.79
CA ILE A 156 62.97 -7.03 52.63
C ILE A 156 61.52 -6.97 53.13
N GLU A 157 61.26 -6.35 54.28
CA GLU A 157 59.91 -6.16 54.82
C GLU A 157 59.04 -5.28 53.91
N ASN A 158 59.63 -4.23 53.33
CA ASN A 158 58.95 -3.37 52.36
C ASN A 158 58.60 -4.12 51.07
N LEU A 159 59.52 -4.94 50.55
CA LEU A 159 59.27 -5.82 49.39
C LEU A 159 58.16 -6.83 49.68
N GLN A 160 58.16 -7.46 50.87
CA GLN A 160 57.09 -8.37 51.28
C GLN A 160 55.73 -7.65 51.37
N THR A 161 55.71 -6.44 51.90
CA THR A 161 54.48 -5.63 51.98
C THR A 161 53.93 -5.28 50.59
N GLN A 162 54.80 -4.88 49.67
CA GLN A 162 54.43 -4.62 48.26
C GLN A 162 53.92 -5.89 47.57
N LEU A 163 54.54 -7.05 47.82
CA LEU A 163 54.14 -8.34 47.24
C LEU A 163 52.76 -8.79 47.75
N ASN A 164 52.51 -8.63 49.04
CA ASN A 164 51.21 -8.92 49.64
C ASN A 164 50.12 -8.00 49.08
N THR A 165 50.43 -6.74 48.78
CA THR A 165 49.50 -5.78 48.16
C THR A 165 49.14 -6.17 46.71
N LEU A 166 50.09 -6.79 45.99
CA LEU A 166 49.91 -7.32 44.64
C LEU A 166 49.07 -8.62 44.61
N ASN A 167 49.16 -9.45 45.66
CA ASN A 167 48.44 -10.72 45.75
C ASN A 167 47.00 -10.61 46.28
N THR A 168 46.60 -9.45 46.81
CA THR A 168 45.29 -9.25 47.48
C THR A 168 44.26 -8.49 46.65
N ASN A 169 44.56 -8.17 45.39
CA ASN A 169 43.65 -7.50 44.44
C ASN A 169 43.54 -8.25 43.13
#